data_AF-A0A6M8V5C1-F1
#
_entry.id   AF-A0A6M8V5C1-F1
#
_cell.length_a   1.000
_cell.length_b   1.000
_cell.length_c   1.000
_cell.angle_alpha   90.00
_cell.angle_beta   90.00
_cell.angle_gamma   90.00
#
_symmetry.space_group_name_H-M   'P 1'
#
loop_
_entity.id
_entity.type
_entity.pdbx_description
1 polymer ?
#
loop_
_entity_poly.entity_id
_entity_poly.type
_entity_poly.pdbx_seq_one_letter_code
_entity_poly.pdbx_strand_id
1 'polypeptide(L)'
;MLKTLLFIIIIFAAGFFCEVHSQSVADTSKVLLRFNEPMSRDGIFDNSNYIIFKDDDTPVRIFKIGVVPGDSAVVLFTEKQIPNGKYKVIIKNLKDKSGNIISEDHNVAFY
;
A
#
# COMPACT_ATOMS: atom_id res chain seq x y z
N MET A 1 24.91 48.89 -45.36
CA MET A 1 23.83 49.68 -44.74
C MET A 1 23.42 49.03 -43.43
N LEU A 2 23.25 49.89 -42.43
CA LEU A 2 22.90 49.66 -41.04
C LEU A 2 21.55 48.93 -40.87
N LYS A 3 21.49 47.89 -40.03
CA LYS A 3 20.72 47.90 -38.77
C LYS A 3 20.83 46.56 -38.03
N THR A 4 21.66 46.61 -36.98
CA THR A 4 21.62 45.82 -35.76
C THR A 4 20.19 45.62 -35.23
N LEU A 5 19.84 44.40 -34.84
CA LEU A 5 18.93 44.18 -33.72
C LEU A 5 19.49 43.04 -32.86
N LEU A 6 20.16 43.43 -31.78
CA LEU A 6 20.50 42.56 -30.66
C LEU A 6 19.19 42.04 -30.04
N PHE A 7 18.95 40.74 -30.05
CA PHE A 7 18.05 40.14 -29.06
C PHE A 7 18.90 39.71 -27.87
N ILE A 8 18.97 40.61 -26.89
CA ILE A 8 19.40 40.31 -25.54
C ILE A 8 18.28 39.48 -24.92
N ILE A 9 18.36 38.16 -25.02
CA ILE A 9 17.60 37.30 -24.11
C ILE A 9 18.45 37.22 -22.85
N ILE A 10 18.02 38.01 -21.87
CA ILE A 10 18.53 38.06 -20.51
C ILE A 10 18.61 36.62 -20.00
N ILE A 11 19.82 36.16 -19.67
CA ILE A 11 20.04 34.96 -18.85
C ILE A 11 19.49 35.32 -17.47
N PHE A 12 18.18 35.13 -17.28
CA PHE A 12 17.56 35.16 -15.96
C PHE A 12 18.16 34.00 -15.17
N ALA A 13 18.69 34.33 -14.00
CA ALA A 13 19.37 33.47 -13.05
C ALA A 13 18.99 31.99 -13.17
N ALA A 14 19.98 31.12 -13.38
CA ALA A 14 19.86 29.68 -13.24
C ALA A 14 19.62 29.30 -11.77
N GLY A 15 18.47 29.70 -11.22
CA GLY A 15 17.87 29.05 -10.05
C GLY A 15 16.96 27.95 -10.57
N PHE A 16 17.54 26.87 -11.10
CA PHE A 16 16.73 25.73 -11.53
C PHE A 16 16.19 25.02 -10.28
N PHE A 17 14.87 24.88 -10.29
CA PHE A 17 13.99 24.71 -9.15
C PHE A 17 14.03 23.30 -8.56
N CYS A 18 13.57 23.16 -7.31
CA CYS A 18 13.21 21.85 -6.77
C CYS A 18 11.89 21.42 -7.40
N GLU A 19 11.94 20.53 -8.38
CA GLU A 19 10.76 20.04 -9.08
C GLU A 19 10.39 18.63 -8.61
N VAL A 20 9.23 18.49 -7.96
CA VAL A 20 8.65 17.18 -7.66
C VAL A 20 7.98 16.65 -8.93
N HIS A 21 8.54 15.58 -9.48
CA HIS A 21 7.91 14.79 -10.53
C HIS A 21 7.13 13.64 -9.90
N SER A 22 5.89 13.41 -10.35
CA SER A 22 5.12 12.19 -10.01
C SER A 22 4.69 11.48 -11.29
N GLN A 23 4.70 10.14 -11.27
CA GLN A 23 4.24 9.33 -12.39
C GLN A 23 3.36 8.17 -11.91
N SER A 24 2.30 7.95 -12.70
CA SER A 24 1.36 6.83 -12.75
C SER A 24 0.78 6.38 -11.41
N VAL A 25 -0.49 6.77 -11.21
CA VAL A 25 -1.39 6.03 -10.32
C VAL A 25 -1.49 4.62 -10.89
N ALA A 26 -0.71 3.69 -10.34
CA ALA A 26 -1.00 2.29 -10.51
C ALA A 26 -2.44 2.07 -10.02
N ASP A 27 -3.27 1.48 -10.86
CA ASP A 27 -4.62 1.09 -10.48
C ASP A 27 -4.47 0.04 -9.37
N THR A 28 -4.79 0.46 -8.15
CA THR A 28 -4.52 -0.28 -6.92
C THR A 28 -5.75 -0.28 -6.04
N SER A 29 -5.83 -1.25 -5.16
CA SER A 29 -6.90 -1.36 -4.18
C SER A 29 -6.34 -1.33 -2.77
N LYS A 30 -7.24 -1.08 -1.80
CA LYS A 30 -6.92 -1.07 -0.38
C LYS A 30 -7.89 -1.99 0.35
N VAL A 31 -7.36 -2.87 1.19
CA VAL A 31 -8.14 -3.74 2.07
C VAL A 31 -7.85 -3.32 3.51
N LEU A 32 -8.89 -2.90 4.24
CA LEU A 32 -8.80 -2.62 5.66
C LEU A 32 -9.14 -3.89 6.44
N LEU A 33 -8.16 -4.47 7.12
CA LEU A 33 -8.36 -5.58 8.04
C LEU A 33 -8.40 -5.06 9.46
N ARG A 34 -9.39 -5.50 10.24
CA ARG A 34 -9.57 -5.13 11.64
C ARG A 34 -9.37 -6.36 12.51
N PHE A 35 -8.60 -6.19 13.57
CA PHE A 35 -8.41 -7.17 14.62
C PHE A 35 -9.30 -6.80 15.82
N ASN A 36 -9.68 -7.79 16.61
CA ASN A 36 -10.47 -7.60 17.83
C ASN A 36 -9.62 -7.08 19.01
N GLU A 37 -8.29 -7.08 18.87
CA GLU A 37 -7.34 -6.55 19.84
C GLU A 37 -6.13 -5.92 19.14
N PRO A 38 -5.32 -5.09 19.86
CA PRO A 38 -4.08 -4.55 19.31
C PRO A 38 -3.03 -5.63 19.03
N MET A 39 -2.45 -5.59 17.83
CA MET A 39 -1.43 -6.55 17.39
C MET A 39 0.00 -6.10 17.77
N SER A 40 0.90 -7.06 17.92
CA SER A 40 2.34 -6.81 17.97
C SER A 40 2.81 -6.28 16.61
N ARG A 41 3.88 -5.47 16.61
CA ARG A 41 4.54 -5.01 15.38
C ARG A 41 5.53 -6.02 14.82
N ASP A 42 5.79 -7.10 15.53
CA ASP A 42 6.62 -8.20 15.04
C ASP A 42 5.86 -8.92 13.92
N GLY A 43 6.41 -8.89 12.70
CA GLY A 43 5.81 -9.54 11.54
C GLY A 43 4.59 -8.84 10.93
N ILE A 44 4.03 -7.80 11.55
CA ILE A 44 2.83 -7.11 11.03
C ILE A 44 3.05 -6.41 9.68
N PHE A 45 4.30 -6.09 9.34
CA PHE A 45 4.68 -5.47 8.06
C PHE A 45 5.19 -6.50 7.04
N ASP A 46 5.27 -7.77 7.41
CA ASP A 46 5.77 -8.82 6.53
C ASP A 46 4.63 -9.31 5.63
N ASN A 47 4.74 -9.05 4.32
CA ASN A 47 3.75 -9.48 3.34
C ASN A 47 3.53 -11.00 3.34
N SER A 48 4.50 -11.81 3.77
CA SER A 48 4.35 -13.28 3.82
C SER A 48 3.35 -13.76 4.87
N ASN A 49 3.01 -12.90 5.83
CA ASN A 49 1.99 -13.15 6.86
C ASN A 49 0.55 -12.88 6.36
N TYR A 50 0.38 -12.44 5.12
CA TYR A 50 -0.90 -12.09 4.51
C TYR A 50 -1.02 -12.73 3.14
N ILE A 51 -2.10 -13.46 2.91
CA ILE A 51 -2.39 -14.04 1.59
C ILE A 51 -3.81 -13.63 1.22
N ILE A 52 -3.98 -13.09 0.01
CA ILE A 52 -5.30 -12.78 -0.54
C ILE A 52 -5.51 -13.67 -1.76
N PHE A 53 -6.68 -14.29 -1.84
CA PHE A 53 -7.15 -15.04 -3.00
C PHE A 53 -8.44 -14.44 -3.53
N LYS A 54 -8.63 -14.57 -4.85
CA LYS A 54 -9.94 -14.45 -5.50
C LYS A 54 -10.78 -15.72 -5.22
N ASP A 55 -12.02 -15.73 -5.68
CA ASP A 55 -12.90 -16.90 -5.60
C ASP A 55 -12.41 -18.10 -6.43
N ASP A 56 -11.64 -17.86 -7.49
CA ASP A 56 -10.98 -18.88 -8.30
C ASP A 56 -9.61 -19.34 -7.77
N ASP A 57 -9.28 -19.01 -6.51
CA ASP A 57 -8.00 -19.27 -5.84
C ASP A 57 -6.78 -18.62 -6.53
N THR A 58 -6.97 -17.65 -7.43
CA THR A 58 -5.87 -16.82 -7.95
C THR A 58 -5.35 -15.90 -6.84
N PRO A 59 -4.03 -15.86 -6.56
CA PRO A 59 -3.47 -14.96 -5.56
C PRO A 59 -3.55 -13.50 -6.03
N VAL A 60 -3.84 -12.60 -5.09
CA VAL A 60 -3.80 -11.15 -5.30
C VAL A 60 -2.49 -10.60 -4.74
N ARG A 61 -1.76 -9.85 -5.56
CA ARG A 61 -0.48 -9.27 -5.13
C ARG A 61 -0.68 -8.16 -4.09
N ILE A 62 0.05 -8.25 -2.98
CA ILE A 62 0.17 -7.22 -1.94
C ILE A 62 1.50 -6.48 -2.14
N PHE A 63 1.44 -5.15 -2.24
CA PHE A 63 2.62 -4.30 -2.42
C PHE A 63 3.16 -3.78 -1.09
N LYS A 64 2.26 -3.39 -0.19
CA LYS A 64 2.62 -2.71 1.05
C LYS A 64 1.56 -2.98 2.12
N ILE A 65 2.01 -2.94 3.36
CA ILE A 65 1.15 -2.96 4.55
C ILE A 65 1.34 -1.65 5.31
N GLY A 66 0.23 -1.02 5.69
CA GLY A 66 0.19 0.07 6.66
C GLY A 66 -0.49 -0.39 7.94
N VAL A 67 -0.09 0.16 9.08
CA VAL A 67 -0.74 -0.08 10.38
C VAL A 67 -1.51 1.18 10.77
N VAL A 68 -2.76 1.01 11.17
CA VAL A 68 -3.59 2.11 11.69
C VAL A 68 -3.18 2.40 13.13
N PRO A 69 -3.11 3.69 13.58
CA PRO A 69 -2.82 4.02 14.97
C PRO A 69 -3.69 3.24 15.96
N GLY A 70 -3.06 2.69 17.00
CA GLY A 70 -3.71 1.75 17.94
C GLY A 70 -3.42 0.27 17.65
N ASP A 71 -2.82 -0.05 16.49
CA ASP A 71 -2.37 -1.38 16.06
C ASP A 71 -3.50 -2.44 15.95
N SER A 72 -4.77 -2.03 15.99
CA SER A 72 -5.94 -2.92 15.83
C SER A 72 -6.44 -3.04 14.39
N ALA A 73 -5.73 -2.45 13.42
CA ALA A 73 -6.06 -2.60 12.01
C ALA A 73 -4.84 -2.41 11.11
N VAL A 74 -4.86 -3.09 9.96
CA VAL A 74 -3.90 -2.91 8.89
C VAL A 74 -4.59 -2.55 7.58
N VAL A 75 -3.87 -1.81 6.74
CA VAL A 75 -4.27 -1.50 5.36
C VAL A 75 -3.34 -2.24 4.42
N LEU A 76 -3.87 -3.21 3.69
CA LEU A 76 -3.15 -3.89 2.61
C LEU A 76 -3.31 -3.09 1.33
N PHE A 77 -2.21 -2.68 0.72
CA PHE A 77 -2.18 -2.04 -0.59
C PHE A 77 -1.93 -3.12 -1.63
N THR A 78 -2.90 -3.33 -2.53
CA THR A 78 -2.94 -4.46 -3.45
C THR A 78 -3.00 -4.00 -4.90
N GLU A 79 -2.75 -4.93 -5.82
CA GLU A 79 -3.13 -4.72 -7.22
C GLU A 79 -4.65 -4.48 -7.35
N LYS A 80 -5.06 -3.89 -8.47
CA LYS A 80 -6.47 -3.58 -8.71
C LYS A 80 -7.35 -4.81 -8.50
N GLN A 81 -8.36 -4.63 -7.66
CA GLN A 81 -9.42 -5.59 -7.45
C GLN A 81 -10.66 -5.20 -8.28
N ILE A 82 -11.38 -6.22 -8.75
CA ILE A 82 -12.65 -6.04 -9.46
C ILE A 82 -13.70 -5.58 -8.45
N PRO A 83 -14.43 -4.47 -8.71
CA PRO A 83 -15.55 -4.04 -7.88
C PRO A 83 -16.58 -5.15 -7.69
N ASN A 84 -17.03 -5.38 -6.47
CA ASN A 84 -17.95 -6.47 -6.09
C ASN A 84 -17.41 -7.90 -6.36
N GLY A 85 -16.11 -8.06 -6.63
CA GLY A 85 -15.45 -9.36 -6.62
C GLY A 85 -15.43 -9.96 -5.21
N LYS A 86 -15.33 -11.28 -5.11
CA LYS A 86 -15.24 -11.99 -3.83
C LYS A 86 -13.80 -12.37 -3.55
N TYR A 87 -13.36 -12.14 -2.33
CA TYR A 87 -11.98 -12.36 -1.92
C TYR A 87 -11.92 -13.06 -0.56
N LYS A 88 -10.80 -13.74 -0.34
CA LYS A 88 -10.47 -14.45 0.89
C LYS A 88 -9.10 -13.98 1.35
N VAL A 89 -8.99 -13.50 2.58
CA VAL A 89 -7.71 -13.18 3.24
C VAL A 89 -7.39 -14.27 4.25
N ILE A 90 -6.14 -14.73 4.25
CA ILE A 90 -5.59 -15.65 5.24
C ILE A 90 -4.42 -14.95 5.93
N ILE A 91 -4.45 -14.95 7.26
CA ILE A 91 -3.42 -14.37 8.12
C ILE A 91 -2.55 -15.47 8.71
N LYS A 92 -1.25 -15.26 8.76
CA LYS A 92 -0.28 -16.24 9.30
C LYS A 92 0.68 -15.58 10.27
N ASN A 93 1.06 -16.31 11.31
CA ASN A 93 2.16 -15.96 12.23
C ASN A 93 2.09 -14.56 12.87
N LEU A 94 0.92 -13.90 12.89
CA LEU A 94 0.73 -12.65 13.59
C LEU A 94 0.37 -12.89 15.05
N LYS A 95 0.91 -12.04 15.91
CA LYS A 95 0.74 -12.11 17.36
C LYS A 95 0.06 -10.87 17.91
N ASP A 96 -0.75 -11.02 18.93
CA ASP A 96 -1.19 -9.90 19.77
C ASP A 96 -0.01 -9.29 20.56
N LYS A 97 -0.27 -8.23 21.34
CA LYS A 97 0.75 -7.62 22.22
C LYS A 97 1.20 -8.52 23.38
N SER A 98 0.48 -9.60 23.67
CA SER A 98 0.82 -10.59 24.70
C SER A 98 1.64 -11.76 24.13
N GLY A 99 1.82 -11.83 22.80
CA GLY A 99 2.55 -12.89 22.11
C GLY A 99 1.68 -14.06 21.64
N ASN A 100 0.36 -14.00 21.79
CA ASN A 100 -0.56 -15.04 21.33
C ASN A 100 -0.71 -14.97 19.81
N ILE A 101 -0.49 -16.09 19.12
CA ILE A 101 -0.68 -16.20 17.66
C ILE A 101 -2.18 -16.28 17.35
N ILE A 102 -2.62 -15.63 16.26
CA ILE A 102 -3.99 -15.81 15.73
C ILE A 102 -4.21 -17.30 15.40
N SER A 103 -5.22 -17.92 16.03
CA SER A 103 -5.55 -19.32 15.80
C SER A 103 -6.03 -19.59 14.38
N GLU A 104 -5.82 -20.80 13.87
CA GLU A 104 -6.26 -21.23 12.53
C GLU A 104 -7.79 -21.12 12.34
N ASP A 105 -8.58 -21.27 13.41
CA ASP A 105 -10.04 -21.12 13.34
C ASP A 105 -10.52 -19.67 13.11
N HIS A 106 -9.62 -18.69 13.27
CA HIS A 106 -9.94 -17.25 13.24
C HIS A 106 -9.03 -16.46 12.30
N ASN A 107 -8.20 -17.12 11.48
CA ASN A 107 -7.23 -16.44 10.63
C ASN A 107 -7.73 -16.16 9.20
N VAL A 108 -9.00 -16.43 8.92
CA VAL A 108 -9.61 -16.23 7.60
C VAL A 108 -10.70 -15.16 7.65
N ALA A 109 -10.71 -14.27 6.67
CA ALA A 109 -11.78 -13.30 6.44
C ALA A 109 -12.19 -13.26 4.97
N PHE A 110 -13.48 -13.02 4.71
CA PHE A 110 -14.03 -12.88 3.35
C PHE A 110 -14.54 -11.45 3.15
N TYR A 111 -14.42 -10.93 1.93
CA TYR A 111 -14.92 -9.60 1.57
C TYR A 111 -15.24 -9.49 0.07
#